data_AF-A0A0Q7CZ35-F1
#
_entry.id   AF-A0A0Q7CZ35-F1
#
_cell.length_a   1.000
_cell.length_b   1.000
_cell.length_c   1.000
_cell.angle_alpha   90.00
_cell.angle_beta   90.00
_cell.angle_gamma   90.00
#
_symmetry.space_group_name_H-M   'P 1'
#
loop_
_entity.id
_entity.type
_entity.pdbx_description
1 polymer ?
#
loop_
_entity_poly.entity_id
_entity_poly.type
_entity_poly.pdbx_seq_one_letter_code
_entity_poly.pdbx_strand_id
1 'polypeptide(L)'
;MLAAVWAVTTAALAAPTVPGPAPTGYAVPIGGELRYDNTAVWSRLVQLSGGPGSRWVVIPAASSAPEKTGEMVVDALQRHGAQAVTLPVAPEWQGYEVAEAVHDPVLIEQVLAATGIYFAGGAQSRITDSLQPDGLPTPLLQAIWSVYRAGGVVAGTSAGAAVMSETMFRDAYDVLRVLKRGRLDEGQEIGRGLGFVGPELLIDQHFLKRGRIGRLLPLMVQKGYRLGLGVEENTAAILHDGKVEVVGGKGVLLVDLGAASQDGRLDAFNLRNAKLTYLDRGDRHDLHSGITTPSLQKLQGQLIDPGSPDFAPSFESAPFQNDMLGPSTIVDAMGSLLDNRDTEATGLAFSGTPRASDPQPDLGFEFRLRRGPDSHGWYTGAFGGDDYTVLNLYLDVTPITIARPLYSPATASATDAVVPRYEPLAPTLP
;
A
#
# COMPACT_ATOMS: atom_id res chain seq x y z
N MET A 1 13.31 32.48 58.30
CA MET A 1 14.31 31.65 57.63
C MET A 1 13.60 30.44 57.05
N LEU A 2 13.21 30.49 55.76
CA LEU A 2 12.62 29.35 55.05
C LEU A 2 13.74 28.58 54.35
N ALA A 3 13.84 27.28 54.61
CA ALA A 3 14.80 26.38 53.99
C ALA A 3 14.25 25.89 52.64
N ALA A 4 15.00 26.12 51.57
CA ALA A 4 14.74 25.58 50.24
C ALA A 4 15.36 24.18 50.14
N VAL A 5 14.53 23.18 49.87
CA VAL A 5 14.96 21.81 49.54
C VAL A 5 15.07 21.70 48.03
N TRP A 6 16.28 21.50 47.52
CA TRP A 6 16.53 21.21 46.11
C TRP A 6 16.36 19.71 45.87
N ALA A 7 15.39 19.33 45.05
CA ALA A 7 15.24 17.96 44.55
C ALA A 7 16.20 17.75 43.38
N VAL A 8 17.13 16.81 43.52
CA VAL A 8 18.02 16.35 42.43
C VAL A 8 17.27 15.26 41.67
N THR A 9 16.85 15.56 40.44
CA THR A 9 16.34 14.56 39.49
C THR A 9 17.51 13.91 38.77
N THR A 10 17.77 12.63 39.05
CA THR A 10 18.68 11.80 38.28
C THR A 10 18.00 11.36 36.98
N ALA A 11 18.30 12.02 35.86
CA ALA A 11 17.94 11.54 34.53
C ALA A 11 18.81 10.33 34.18
N ALA A 12 18.20 9.15 34.08
CA ALA A 12 18.86 7.97 33.53
C ALA A 12 19.04 8.16 32.02
N LEU A 13 20.27 8.35 31.57
CA LEU A 13 20.64 8.33 30.16
C LEU A 13 20.49 6.90 29.63
N ALA A 14 19.50 6.66 28.77
CA ALA A 14 19.42 5.44 28.00
C ALA A 14 20.64 5.37 27.06
N ALA A 15 21.40 4.28 27.12
CA ALA A 15 22.53 4.06 26.24
C ALA A 15 22.04 3.93 24.78
N PRO A 16 22.78 4.47 23.79
CA PRO A 16 22.44 4.29 22.39
C PRO A 16 22.57 2.81 22.02
N THR A 17 21.48 2.21 21.57
CA THR A 17 21.49 0.89 20.93
C THR A 17 22.25 1.01 19.61
N VAL A 18 23.41 0.35 19.52
CA VAL A 18 24.12 0.17 18.25
C VAL A 18 23.18 -0.58 17.29
N PRO A 19 22.86 -0.05 16.10
CA PRO A 19 22.08 -0.79 15.11
C PRO A 19 22.81 -2.07 14.76
N GLY A 20 22.14 -3.22 14.88
CA GLY A 20 22.68 -4.48 14.36
C GLY A 20 22.87 -4.40 12.84
N PRO A 21 23.63 -5.34 12.23
CA PRO A 21 23.75 -5.40 10.78
C PRO A 21 22.35 -5.47 10.14
N ALA A 22 22.16 -4.75 9.03
CA ALA A 22 20.90 -4.72 8.31
C ALA A 22 20.46 -6.16 7.96
N PRO A 23 19.17 -6.51 8.09
CA PRO A 23 18.68 -7.83 7.74
C PRO A 23 19.01 -8.13 6.27
N THR A 24 19.58 -9.31 5.99
CA THR A 24 19.97 -9.72 4.62
C THR A 24 18.84 -10.39 3.82
N GLY A 25 17.66 -10.57 4.42
CA GLY A 25 16.52 -11.23 3.79
C GLY A 25 15.77 -10.39 2.76
N TYR A 26 14.75 -11.00 2.15
CA TYR A 26 13.81 -10.33 1.25
C TYR A 26 12.43 -10.26 1.90
N ALA A 27 11.93 -9.05 2.13
CA ALA A 27 10.55 -8.84 2.56
C ALA A 27 9.71 -8.51 1.32
N VAL A 28 8.65 -9.29 1.07
CA VAL A 28 7.88 -9.18 -0.18
C VAL A 28 6.40 -8.97 0.11
N PRO A 29 5.97 -7.76 0.47
CA PRO A 29 4.56 -7.39 0.48
C PRO A 29 3.95 -7.46 -0.93
N ILE A 30 2.82 -8.14 -1.03
CA ILE A 30 2.03 -8.29 -2.25
C ILE A 30 0.65 -7.69 -2.00
N GLY A 31 0.21 -6.79 -2.87
CA GLY A 31 -0.94 -5.92 -2.59
C GLY A 31 -2.30 -6.61 -2.50
N GLY A 32 -2.39 -7.93 -2.60
CA GLY A 32 -3.65 -8.67 -2.58
C GLY A 32 -4.10 -9.09 -3.98
N GLU A 33 -5.12 -9.93 -4.07
CA GLU A 33 -5.61 -10.52 -5.33
C GLU A 33 -4.49 -11.02 -6.26
N LEU A 34 -3.45 -11.63 -5.67
CA LEU A 34 -2.36 -12.20 -6.46
C LEU A 34 -2.92 -13.37 -7.26
N ARG A 35 -2.92 -13.22 -8.59
CA ARG A 35 -3.42 -14.27 -9.46
C ARG A 35 -2.46 -15.45 -9.49
N TYR A 36 -2.98 -16.67 -9.47
CA TYR A 36 -2.17 -17.88 -9.51
C TYR A 36 -1.47 -18.12 -10.85
N ASP A 37 -1.89 -17.42 -11.91
CA ASP A 37 -1.26 -17.42 -13.23
C ASP A 37 -0.23 -16.28 -13.40
N ASN A 38 -0.01 -15.44 -12.38
CA ASN A 38 0.98 -14.37 -12.38
C ASN A 38 2.40 -14.94 -12.27
N THR A 39 2.88 -15.49 -13.38
CA THR A 39 4.17 -16.15 -13.51
C THR A 39 5.33 -15.25 -13.08
N ALA A 40 5.24 -13.94 -13.31
CA ALA A 40 6.29 -12.99 -12.97
C ALA A 40 6.55 -12.93 -11.46
N VAL A 41 5.49 -12.80 -10.65
CA VAL A 41 5.61 -12.75 -9.19
C VAL A 41 6.05 -14.10 -8.64
N TRP A 42 5.35 -15.19 -8.99
CA TRP A 42 5.65 -16.51 -8.43
C TRP A 42 7.06 -17.00 -8.80
N SER A 43 7.49 -16.82 -10.05
CA SER A 43 8.85 -17.19 -10.46
C SER A 43 9.90 -16.35 -9.76
N ARG A 44 9.63 -15.05 -9.54
CA ARG A 44 10.57 -14.17 -8.82
C ARG A 44 10.71 -14.58 -7.36
N LEU A 45 9.62 -14.94 -6.69
CA LEU A 45 9.68 -15.49 -5.32
C LEU A 45 10.59 -16.73 -5.27
N VAL A 46 10.34 -17.73 -6.13
CA VAL A 46 11.15 -18.96 -6.19
C VAL A 46 12.61 -18.66 -6.51
N GLN A 47 12.88 -17.73 -7.44
CA GLN A 47 14.25 -17.33 -7.77
C GLN A 47 14.99 -16.74 -6.56
N LEU A 48 14.33 -15.86 -5.81
CA LEU A 48 14.92 -15.20 -4.63
C LEU A 48 15.21 -16.18 -3.50
N SER A 49 14.45 -17.27 -3.37
CA SER A 49 14.66 -18.30 -2.34
C SER A 49 15.60 -19.44 -2.76
N GLY A 50 16.36 -19.27 -3.85
CA GLY A 50 17.38 -20.22 -4.30
C GLY A 50 17.05 -20.97 -5.60
N GLY A 51 15.93 -20.65 -6.26
CA GLY A 51 15.51 -21.26 -7.52
C GLY A 51 14.74 -22.57 -7.35
N PRO A 52 14.66 -23.39 -8.41
CA PRO A 52 13.98 -24.69 -8.37
C PRO A 52 14.52 -25.58 -7.24
N GLY A 53 13.62 -26.23 -6.51
CA GLY A 53 13.92 -27.02 -5.31
C GLY A 53 14.01 -26.20 -4.01
N SER A 54 13.88 -24.87 -4.07
CA SER A 54 13.74 -24.02 -2.88
C SER A 54 12.60 -24.50 -1.99
N ARG A 55 12.80 -24.41 -0.67
CA ARG A 55 11.87 -24.96 0.33
C ARG A 55 11.02 -23.84 0.88
N TRP A 56 9.71 -24.00 0.79
CA TRP A 56 8.72 -23.02 1.21
C TRP A 56 7.80 -23.54 2.29
N VAL A 57 7.55 -22.68 3.27
CA VAL A 57 6.50 -22.86 4.26
C VAL A 57 5.39 -21.85 3.99
N VAL A 58 4.16 -22.35 3.87
CA VAL A 58 2.94 -21.53 3.73
C VAL A 58 2.23 -21.46 5.08
N ILE A 59 1.94 -20.24 5.52
CA ILE A 59 1.24 -19.94 6.77
C ILE A 59 -0.12 -19.32 6.41
N PRO A 60 -1.22 -20.07 6.53
CA PRO A 60 -2.55 -19.63 6.11
C PRO A 60 -3.34 -18.92 7.24
N ALA A 61 -2.66 -18.41 8.27
CA ALA A 61 -3.26 -17.89 9.50
C ALA A 61 -4.37 -16.85 9.31
N ALA A 62 -4.28 -16.04 8.25
CA ALA A 62 -5.27 -15.02 7.94
C ALA A 62 -6.59 -15.59 7.40
N SER A 63 -6.56 -16.77 6.78
CA SER A 63 -7.65 -17.28 5.96
C SER A 63 -8.83 -17.79 6.80
N SER A 64 -10.03 -17.72 6.22
CA SER A 64 -11.23 -18.39 6.73
C SER A 64 -11.37 -19.84 6.23
N ALA A 65 -10.55 -20.25 5.28
CA ALA A 65 -10.47 -21.61 4.75
C ALA A 65 -8.99 -21.99 4.57
N PRO A 66 -8.25 -22.18 5.69
CA PRO A 66 -6.79 -22.18 5.67
C PRO A 66 -6.19 -23.38 4.93
N GLU A 67 -6.80 -24.57 5.01
CA GLU A 67 -6.35 -25.77 4.29
C GLU A 67 -6.40 -25.54 2.77
N LYS A 68 -7.58 -25.16 2.26
CA LYS A 68 -7.79 -24.87 0.83
C LYS A 68 -6.88 -23.73 0.34
N THR A 69 -6.75 -22.67 1.13
CA THR A 69 -5.91 -21.52 0.78
C THR A 69 -4.44 -21.91 0.72
N GLY A 70 -3.97 -22.69 1.70
CA GLY A 70 -2.63 -23.22 1.74
C GLY A 70 -2.32 -24.11 0.54
N GLU A 71 -3.21 -25.04 0.20
CA GLU A 71 -3.10 -25.91 -0.98
C GLU A 71 -2.94 -25.11 -2.27
N MET A 72 -3.76 -24.08 -2.51
CA MET A 72 -3.66 -23.25 -3.71
C MET A 72 -2.32 -22.50 -3.82
N VAL A 73 -1.78 -22.03 -2.69
CA VAL A 73 -0.46 -21.36 -2.65
C VAL A 73 0.67 -22.37 -2.86
N VAL A 74 0.58 -23.54 -2.23
CA VAL A 74 1.54 -24.65 -2.43
C VAL A 74 1.57 -25.04 -3.91
N ASP A 75 0.42 -25.23 -4.54
CA ASP A 75 0.31 -25.56 -5.96
C ASP A 75 0.96 -24.47 -6.83
N ALA A 76 0.73 -23.20 -6.53
CA ALA A 76 1.34 -22.10 -7.26
C ALA A 76 2.88 -22.14 -7.15
N LEU A 77 3.42 -22.27 -5.94
CA LEU A 77 4.87 -22.38 -5.72
C LEU A 77 5.47 -23.61 -6.43
N GLN A 78 4.78 -24.75 -6.37
CA GLN A 78 5.22 -26.00 -7.01
C GLN A 78 5.23 -25.90 -8.54
N ARG A 79 4.25 -25.23 -9.17
CA ARG A 79 4.25 -24.97 -10.63
C ARG A 79 5.46 -24.17 -11.09
N HIS A 80 6.06 -23.37 -10.20
CA HIS A 80 7.28 -22.61 -10.46
C HIS A 80 8.55 -23.31 -9.95
N GLY A 81 8.45 -24.57 -9.53
CA GLY A 81 9.58 -25.44 -9.23
C GLY A 81 10.02 -25.49 -7.77
N ALA A 82 9.30 -24.85 -6.84
CA ALA A 82 9.60 -24.95 -5.40
C ALA A 82 9.04 -26.24 -4.78
N GLN A 83 9.59 -26.61 -3.62
CA GLN A 83 8.99 -27.57 -2.70
C GLN A 83 8.27 -26.78 -1.61
N ALA A 84 6.95 -26.92 -1.49
CA ALA A 84 6.17 -26.15 -0.54
C ALA A 84 5.31 -27.05 0.35
N VAL A 85 5.15 -26.66 1.62
CA VAL A 85 4.27 -27.30 2.60
C VAL A 85 3.45 -26.23 3.34
N THR A 86 2.20 -26.53 3.64
CA THR A 86 1.34 -25.70 4.49
C THR A 86 1.46 -26.15 5.93
N LEU A 87 1.68 -25.22 6.86
CA LEU A 87 1.64 -25.51 8.30
C LEU A 87 0.24 -25.27 8.87
N PRO A 88 -0.18 -26.06 9.88
CA PRO A 88 -1.49 -25.94 10.53
C PRO A 88 -1.55 -24.75 11.51
N VAL A 89 -1.18 -23.56 11.03
CA VAL A 89 -1.13 -22.32 11.80
C VAL A 89 -2.24 -21.42 11.31
N ALA A 90 -3.46 -21.68 11.77
CA ALA A 90 -4.62 -20.82 11.57
C ALA A 90 -5.72 -21.12 12.60
N PRO A 91 -6.44 -20.10 13.10
CA PRO A 91 -7.55 -20.32 14.05
C PRO A 91 -8.68 -21.20 13.51
N GLU A 92 -8.83 -21.25 12.19
CA GLU A 92 -9.90 -22.00 11.51
C GLU A 92 -9.45 -23.40 11.07
N TRP A 93 -8.19 -23.77 11.32
CA TRP A 93 -7.64 -25.06 10.94
C TRP A 93 -8.33 -26.18 11.73
N GLN A 94 -8.79 -27.22 11.05
CA GLN A 94 -9.51 -28.31 11.71
C GLN A 94 -8.56 -29.30 12.39
N GLY A 95 -8.76 -29.51 13.70
CA GLY A 95 -8.06 -30.55 14.47
C GLY A 95 -6.62 -30.19 14.87
N TYR A 96 -6.25 -28.91 14.83
CA TYR A 96 -4.94 -28.44 15.32
C TYR A 96 -5.09 -27.08 15.99
N GLU A 97 -4.65 -26.97 17.24
CA GLU A 97 -4.71 -25.70 17.97
C GLU A 97 -3.52 -24.80 17.60
N VAL A 98 -3.77 -23.52 17.34
CA VAL A 98 -2.72 -22.56 16.98
C VAL A 98 -1.65 -22.47 18.06
N ALA A 99 -2.07 -22.45 19.33
CA ALA A 99 -1.16 -22.37 20.47
C ALA A 99 -0.18 -23.57 20.52
N GLU A 100 -0.62 -24.75 20.09
CA GLU A 100 0.24 -25.93 19.98
C GLU A 100 1.15 -25.82 18.76
N ALA A 101 0.60 -25.46 17.60
CA ALA A 101 1.35 -25.35 16.34
C ALA A 101 2.55 -24.41 16.43
N VAL A 102 2.38 -23.24 17.07
CA VAL A 102 3.46 -22.23 17.16
C VAL A 102 4.56 -22.57 18.18
N HIS A 103 4.37 -23.64 18.96
CA HIS A 103 5.37 -24.20 19.90
C HIS A 103 5.84 -25.59 19.50
N ASP A 104 5.33 -26.16 18.41
CA ASP A 104 5.66 -27.51 17.97
C ASP A 104 7.09 -27.57 17.39
N PRO A 105 8.02 -28.33 18.00
CA PRO A 105 9.40 -28.42 17.54
C PRO A 105 9.51 -28.97 16.10
N VAL A 106 8.61 -29.84 15.66
CA VAL A 106 8.63 -30.39 14.29
C VAL A 106 8.28 -29.31 13.28
N LEU A 107 7.29 -28.46 13.56
CA LEU A 107 6.91 -27.37 12.66
C LEU A 107 7.97 -26.27 12.64
N ILE A 108 8.61 -26.00 13.79
CA ILE A 108 9.73 -25.07 13.91
C ILE A 108 10.92 -25.52 13.06
N GLU A 109 11.29 -26.80 13.10
CA GLU A 109 12.36 -27.36 12.26
C GLU A 109 12.02 -27.28 10.76
N GLN A 110 10.75 -27.46 10.39
CA GLN A 110 10.32 -27.25 9.00
C GLN A 110 10.50 -25.79 8.55
N VAL A 111 10.19 -24.82 9.43
CA VAL A 111 10.46 -23.40 9.16
C VAL A 111 11.96 -23.14 9.03
N LEU A 112 12.78 -23.61 9.97
CA LEU A 112 14.24 -23.39 9.95
C LEU A 112 14.92 -24.00 8.72
N ALA A 113 14.35 -25.08 8.15
CA ALA A 113 14.84 -25.69 6.92
C ALA A 113 14.34 -25.01 5.63
N ALA A 114 13.43 -24.03 5.73
CA ALA A 114 12.87 -23.31 4.59
C ALA A 114 13.81 -22.17 4.13
N THR A 115 13.71 -21.83 2.85
CA THR A 115 14.34 -20.65 2.25
C THR A 115 13.31 -19.59 1.84
N GLY A 116 12.02 -19.91 1.93
CA GLY A 116 10.91 -18.98 1.73
C GLY A 116 9.75 -19.24 2.70
N ILE A 117 9.15 -18.17 3.20
CA ILE A 117 7.94 -18.17 4.02
C ILE A 117 6.88 -17.38 3.26
N TYR A 118 5.66 -17.90 3.19
CA TYR A 118 4.55 -17.23 2.52
C TYR A 118 3.34 -17.09 3.47
N PHE A 119 2.92 -15.85 3.74
CA PHE A 119 1.68 -15.55 4.46
C PHE A 119 0.51 -15.40 3.49
N ALA A 120 -0.50 -16.27 3.62
CA ALA A 120 -1.71 -16.15 2.82
C ALA A 120 -2.59 -14.95 3.25
N GLY A 121 -3.50 -14.54 2.37
CA GLY A 121 -4.44 -13.45 2.61
C GLY A 121 -5.60 -13.81 3.55
N GLY A 122 -6.33 -12.79 3.99
CA GLY A 122 -7.48 -12.92 4.89
C GLY A 122 -7.51 -11.78 5.93
N ALA A 123 -7.70 -12.10 7.21
CA ALA A 123 -7.65 -11.12 8.30
C ALA A 123 -6.24 -11.03 8.92
N GLN A 124 -5.57 -9.89 8.75
CA GLN A 124 -4.20 -9.65 9.23
C GLN A 124 -4.03 -9.76 10.75
N SER A 125 -5.05 -9.44 11.55
CA SER A 125 -4.99 -9.66 13.00
C SER A 125 -4.81 -11.13 13.34
N ARG A 126 -5.39 -12.06 12.58
CA ARG A 126 -5.21 -13.50 12.85
C ARG A 126 -3.76 -13.94 12.69
N ILE A 127 -2.99 -13.33 11.78
CA ILE A 127 -1.56 -13.60 11.64
C ILE A 127 -0.82 -13.17 12.92
N THR A 128 -1.02 -11.94 13.36
CA THR A 128 -0.31 -11.39 14.52
C THR A 128 -0.76 -12.03 15.82
N ASP A 129 -2.06 -12.29 15.98
CA ASP A 129 -2.61 -12.93 17.18
C ASP A 129 -2.13 -14.39 17.29
N SER A 130 -1.87 -15.06 16.16
CA SER A 130 -1.29 -16.41 16.15
C SER A 130 0.21 -16.42 16.45
N LEU A 131 0.99 -15.52 15.83
CA LEU A 131 2.45 -15.58 15.84
C LEU A 131 3.11 -14.71 16.92
N GLN A 132 2.40 -13.69 17.39
CA GLN A 132 2.84 -12.77 18.44
C GLN A 132 1.70 -12.39 19.41
N PRO A 133 1.03 -13.36 20.06
CA PRO A 133 -0.03 -13.08 21.02
C PRO A 133 0.49 -12.12 22.11
N ASP A 134 -0.33 -11.14 22.47
CA ASP A 134 0.02 -10.07 23.41
C ASP A 134 1.28 -9.26 23.04
N GLY A 135 1.69 -9.32 21.78
CA GLY A 135 2.90 -8.66 21.27
C GLY A 135 4.21 -9.38 21.60
N LEU A 136 4.14 -10.64 22.06
CA LEU A 136 5.31 -11.47 22.38
C LEU A 136 5.55 -12.51 21.27
N PRO A 137 6.74 -12.56 20.66
CA PRO A 137 6.99 -13.47 19.55
C PRO A 137 7.03 -14.94 20.00
N THR A 138 6.22 -15.77 19.34
CA THR A 138 6.23 -17.24 19.52
C THR A 138 7.54 -17.86 19.03
N PRO A 139 7.90 -19.09 19.45
CA PRO A 139 9.04 -19.82 18.91
C PRO A 139 8.99 -19.95 17.38
N LEU A 140 7.80 -20.20 16.80
CA LEU A 140 7.63 -20.25 15.35
C LEU A 140 7.94 -18.91 14.68
N LEU A 141 7.49 -17.78 15.24
CA LEU A 141 7.83 -16.46 14.71
C LEU A 141 9.34 -16.17 14.79
N GLN A 142 10.00 -16.61 15.87
CA GLN A 142 11.47 -16.49 15.99
C GLN A 142 12.19 -17.31 14.92
N ALA A 143 11.67 -18.49 14.57
CA ALA A 143 12.20 -19.30 13.46
C ALA A 143 12.02 -18.61 12.11
N ILE A 144 10.84 -18.01 11.84
CA ILE A 144 10.59 -17.22 10.62
C ILE A 144 11.58 -16.05 10.53
N TRP A 145 11.81 -15.34 11.63
CA TRP A 145 12.81 -14.26 11.69
C TRP A 145 14.23 -14.77 11.44
N SER A 146 14.55 -15.99 11.87
CA SER A 146 15.85 -16.62 11.62
C SER A 146 16.04 -16.92 10.12
N VAL A 147 15.01 -17.42 9.44
CA VAL A 147 15.01 -17.60 7.98
C VAL A 147 15.25 -16.27 7.26
N TYR A 148 14.51 -15.22 7.64
CA TYR A 148 14.67 -13.89 7.06
C TYR A 148 16.09 -13.36 7.25
N ARG A 149 16.63 -13.43 8.47
CA ARG A 149 18.00 -12.96 8.80
C ARG A 149 19.10 -13.80 8.16
N ALA A 150 18.80 -15.03 7.74
CA ALA A 150 19.72 -15.88 6.98
C ALA A 150 19.71 -15.58 5.47
N GLY A 151 18.97 -14.56 5.01
CA GLY A 151 18.85 -14.22 3.59
C GLY A 151 17.65 -14.85 2.88
N GLY A 152 16.75 -15.50 3.63
CA GLY A 152 15.53 -16.10 3.09
C GLY A 152 14.47 -15.07 2.71
N VAL A 153 13.42 -15.55 2.04
CA VAL A 153 12.30 -14.74 1.57
C VAL A 153 11.15 -14.83 2.57
N VAL A 154 10.57 -13.68 2.96
CA VAL A 154 9.30 -13.61 3.67
C VAL A 154 8.32 -12.82 2.80
N ALA A 155 7.37 -13.52 2.19
CA ALA A 155 6.38 -12.97 1.28
C ALA A 155 4.98 -13.04 1.89
N GLY A 156 4.08 -12.17 1.45
CA GLY A 156 2.70 -12.24 1.91
C GLY A 156 1.76 -11.37 1.10
N THR A 157 0.55 -11.87 0.85
CA THR A 157 -0.47 -11.18 0.06
C THR A 157 -1.59 -10.62 0.92
N SER A 158 -2.06 -9.40 0.60
CA SER A 158 -3.13 -8.72 1.34
C SER A 158 -2.79 -8.61 2.84
N ALA A 159 -3.44 -9.39 3.70
CA ALA A 159 -3.09 -9.50 5.12
C ALA A 159 -1.60 -9.78 5.38
N GLY A 160 -0.99 -10.66 4.57
CA GLY A 160 0.44 -10.96 4.66
C GLY A 160 1.33 -9.75 4.33
N ALA A 161 0.88 -8.83 3.47
CA ALA A 161 1.60 -7.59 3.20
C ALA A 161 1.46 -6.58 4.34
N ALA A 162 0.27 -6.49 4.94
CA ALA A 162 -0.01 -5.56 6.03
C ALA A 162 0.88 -5.80 7.26
N VAL A 163 1.21 -7.06 7.55
CA VAL A 163 2.06 -7.42 8.70
C VAL A 163 3.56 -7.15 8.47
N MET A 164 3.97 -6.71 7.29
CA MET A 164 5.40 -6.54 6.99
C MET A 164 6.02 -5.35 7.71
N SER A 165 5.26 -4.28 7.99
CA SER A 165 5.72 -3.12 8.78
C SER A 165 5.49 -3.32 10.29
N GLU A 166 6.17 -2.54 11.13
CA GLU A 166 6.01 -2.62 12.60
C GLU A 166 4.62 -2.18 13.07
N THR A 167 4.00 -1.22 12.37
CA THR A 167 2.58 -0.88 12.50
C THR A 167 1.82 -1.48 11.33
N MET A 168 0.64 -2.06 11.58
CA MET A 168 -0.26 -2.53 10.52
C MET A 168 -1.65 -1.93 10.67
N PHE A 169 -2.36 -1.82 9.54
CA PHE A 169 -3.80 -1.56 9.53
C PHE A 169 -4.59 -2.80 9.94
N ARG A 170 -5.62 -2.63 10.77
CA ARG A 170 -6.66 -3.62 11.08
C ARG A 170 -7.94 -3.20 10.33
N ASP A 171 -8.97 -2.73 11.05
CA ASP A 171 -10.30 -2.43 10.51
C ASP A 171 -10.47 -0.98 10.00
N ALA A 172 -9.44 -0.42 9.37
CA ALA A 172 -9.45 0.94 8.83
C ALA A 172 -9.95 0.99 7.37
N TYR A 173 -11.13 0.46 7.07
CA TYR A 173 -11.63 0.33 5.69
C TYR A 173 -12.25 1.62 5.14
N ASP A 174 -12.85 2.45 6.00
CA ASP A 174 -13.47 3.72 5.63
C ASP A 174 -12.40 4.83 5.58
N VAL A 175 -11.72 4.94 4.44
CA VAL A 175 -10.59 5.86 4.23
C VAL A 175 -11.01 7.33 4.38
N LEU A 176 -12.24 7.69 3.99
CA LEU A 176 -12.75 9.05 4.13
C LEU A 176 -13.03 9.38 5.60
N ARG A 177 -13.61 8.46 6.37
CA ARG A 177 -13.77 8.63 7.83
C ARG A 177 -12.44 8.77 8.55
N VAL A 178 -11.39 8.07 8.09
CA VAL A 178 -10.03 8.23 8.63
C VAL A 178 -9.51 9.64 8.35
N LEU A 179 -9.67 10.17 7.13
CA LEU A 179 -9.32 11.57 6.83
C LEU A 179 -10.10 12.57 7.70
N LYS A 180 -11.42 12.40 7.83
CA LYS A 180 -12.26 13.28 8.67
C LYS A 180 -11.80 13.33 10.13
N ARG A 181 -11.34 12.20 10.68
CA ARG A 181 -10.82 12.13 12.05
C ARG A 181 -9.35 12.53 12.18
N GLY A 182 -8.58 12.42 11.10
CA GLY A 182 -7.13 12.64 11.06
C GLY A 182 -6.30 11.70 11.94
N ARG A 183 -6.89 10.63 12.44
CA ARG A 183 -6.25 9.62 13.29
C ARG A 183 -6.97 8.28 13.19
N LEU A 184 -6.29 7.23 13.61
CA LEU A 184 -6.77 5.86 13.72
C LEU A 184 -6.66 5.38 15.17
N ASP A 185 -7.62 4.57 15.60
CA ASP A 185 -7.70 4.05 16.97
C ASP A 185 -6.80 2.82 17.18
N GLU A 186 -5.94 2.86 18.20
CA GLU A 186 -5.07 1.74 18.59
C GLU A 186 -5.87 0.49 18.96
N GLY A 187 -5.41 -0.67 18.54
CA GLY A 187 -6.04 -1.95 18.83
C GLY A 187 -7.27 -2.26 17.97
N GLN A 188 -8.01 -1.25 17.50
CA GLN A 188 -9.17 -1.43 16.63
C GLN A 188 -8.82 -1.25 15.15
N GLU A 189 -8.23 -0.10 14.79
CA GLU A 189 -7.97 0.28 13.40
C GLU A 189 -6.51 0.06 13.00
N ILE A 190 -5.62 0.07 13.99
CA ILE A 190 -4.20 -0.21 13.84
C ILE A 190 -3.69 -1.14 14.94
N GLY A 191 -2.59 -1.83 14.66
CA GLY A 191 -1.94 -2.71 15.63
C GLY A 191 -0.47 -2.93 15.28
N ARG A 192 0.20 -3.78 16.03
CA ARG A 192 1.59 -4.18 15.75
C ARG A 192 1.61 -5.18 14.60
N GLY A 193 2.40 -4.93 13.57
CA GLY A 193 2.76 -5.93 12.58
C GLY A 193 3.98 -6.76 13.04
N LEU A 194 4.56 -7.51 12.12
CA LEU A 194 5.71 -8.37 12.35
C LEU A 194 7.06 -7.69 12.06
N GLY A 195 7.08 -6.57 11.32
CA GLY A 195 8.25 -5.67 11.25
C GLY A 195 9.40 -6.05 10.31
N PHE A 196 9.18 -6.92 9.33
CA PHE A 196 10.20 -7.34 8.36
C PHE A 196 10.79 -6.20 7.51
N VAL A 197 10.05 -5.11 7.25
CA VAL A 197 10.55 -3.94 6.50
C VAL A 197 11.19 -2.86 7.38
N GLY A 198 11.35 -3.13 8.68
CA GLY A 198 11.96 -2.20 9.64
C GLY A 198 11.04 -1.05 10.07
N PRO A 199 11.58 -0.11 10.89
CA PRO A 199 10.79 0.92 11.55
C PRO A 199 10.50 2.14 10.66
N GLU A 200 11.21 2.32 9.56
CA GLU A 200 11.13 3.55 8.76
C GLU A 200 10.04 3.53 7.68
N LEU A 201 9.53 2.34 7.35
CA LEU A 201 8.60 2.13 6.25
C LEU A 201 7.26 1.55 6.71
N LEU A 202 6.17 2.25 6.37
CA LEU A 202 4.80 1.76 6.55
C LEU A 202 4.28 1.10 5.27
N ILE A 203 3.73 -0.11 5.35
CA ILE A 203 3.15 -0.81 4.19
C ILE A 203 1.63 -0.73 4.22
N ASP A 204 1.04 -0.51 3.04
CA ASP A 204 -0.37 -0.76 2.79
C ASP A 204 -0.56 -1.54 1.47
N GLN A 205 -1.74 -2.12 1.30
CA GLN A 205 -2.09 -3.13 0.30
C GLN A 205 -3.48 -2.81 -0.28
N HIS A 206 -3.90 -3.45 -1.38
CA HIS A 206 -5.08 -3.10 -2.20
C HIS A 206 -5.17 -1.58 -2.45
N PHE A 207 -4.02 -0.97 -2.68
CA PHE A 207 -3.80 0.41 -2.26
C PHE A 207 -4.56 1.42 -3.12
N LEU A 208 -4.31 1.40 -4.43
CA LEU A 208 -4.94 2.23 -5.44
C LEU A 208 -6.38 1.78 -5.69
N LYS A 209 -6.66 0.46 -5.70
CA LYS A 209 -8.03 -0.07 -5.88
C LYS A 209 -9.02 0.49 -4.86
N ARG A 210 -8.55 0.76 -3.63
CA ARG A 210 -9.38 1.16 -2.48
C ARG A 210 -9.08 2.57 -1.96
N GLY A 211 -8.35 3.41 -2.71
CA GLY A 211 -8.05 4.78 -2.31
C GLY A 211 -7.30 4.90 -0.98
N ARG A 212 -6.48 3.91 -0.62
CA ARG A 212 -5.91 3.77 0.72
C ARG A 212 -4.84 4.79 1.06
N ILE A 213 -4.46 5.66 0.14
CA ILE A 213 -3.71 6.88 0.48
C ILE A 213 -4.44 7.70 1.55
N GLY A 214 -5.79 7.69 1.55
CA GLY A 214 -6.61 8.40 2.54
C GLY A 214 -6.43 7.89 3.98
N ARG A 215 -6.01 6.63 4.19
CA ARG A 215 -5.67 6.11 5.53
C ARG A 215 -4.17 6.04 5.80
N LEU A 216 -3.36 5.92 4.75
CA LEU A 216 -1.90 5.92 4.84
C LEU A 216 -1.40 7.25 5.38
N LEU A 217 -1.81 8.38 4.79
CA LEU A 217 -1.30 9.70 5.19
C LEU A 217 -1.58 10.04 6.67
N PRO A 218 -2.81 9.86 7.20
CA PRO A 218 -3.08 10.12 8.62
C PRO A 218 -2.28 9.20 9.55
N LEU A 219 -2.12 7.92 9.19
CA LEU A 219 -1.34 7.01 10.02
C LEU A 219 0.15 7.37 10.04
N MET A 220 0.71 7.72 8.87
CA MET A 220 2.10 8.12 8.77
C MET A 220 2.39 9.34 9.65
N VAL A 221 1.53 10.35 9.59
CA VAL A 221 1.61 11.52 10.48
C VAL A 221 1.48 11.12 11.95
N GLN A 222 0.43 10.36 12.30
CA GLN A 222 0.14 9.96 13.68
C GLN A 222 1.29 9.19 14.33
N LYS A 223 2.00 8.37 13.57
CA LYS A 223 3.10 7.51 14.04
C LYS A 223 4.49 8.05 13.74
N GLY A 224 4.61 9.15 13.01
CA GLY A 224 5.89 9.73 12.60
C GLY A 224 6.65 8.93 11.54
N TYR A 225 5.95 8.16 10.69
CA TYR A 225 6.59 7.50 9.55
C TYR A 225 6.97 8.54 8.50
N ARG A 226 8.23 8.52 8.06
CA ARG A 226 8.68 9.30 6.91
C ARG A 226 8.23 8.68 5.61
N LEU A 227 8.42 7.37 5.44
CA LEU A 227 8.15 6.65 4.19
C LEU A 227 6.93 5.74 4.35
N GLY A 228 6.08 5.74 3.33
CA GLY A 228 4.95 4.83 3.20
C GLY A 228 4.93 4.23 1.80
N LEU A 229 4.66 2.92 1.69
CA LEU A 229 4.59 2.22 0.42
C LEU A 229 3.23 1.54 0.29
N GLY A 230 2.43 2.04 -0.64
CA GLY A 230 1.17 1.42 -1.03
C GLY A 230 1.37 0.44 -2.17
N VAL A 231 1.08 -0.84 -1.94
CA VAL A 231 1.23 -1.91 -2.94
C VAL A 231 -0.13 -2.25 -3.56
N GLU A 232 -0.24 -2.19 -4.88
CA GLU A 232 -1.48 -2.48 -5.59
C GLU A 232 -1.74 -4.00 -5.75
N GLU A 233 -3.00 -4.36 -5.98
CA GLU A 233 -3.41 -5.72 -6.32
C GLU A 233 -2.54 -6.34 -7.42
N ASN A 234 -2.33 -7.64 -7.30
CA ASN A 234 -1.55 -8.45 -8.22
C ASN A 234 -0.12 -7.91 -8.48
N THR A 235 0.43 -7.15 -7.53
CA THR A 235 1.77 -6.56 -7.59
C THR A 235 2.54 -6.88 -6.31
N ALA A 236 3.82 -7.19 -6.44
CA ALA A 236 4.77 -7.45 -5.38
C ALA A 236 5.80 -6.33 -5.33
N ALA A 237 6.08 -5.82 -4.13
CA ALA A 237 7.23 -4.99 -3.87
C ALA A 237 8.28 -5.85 -3.17
N ILE A 238 9.43 -6.09 -3.79
CA ILE A 238 10.51 -6.87 -3.21
C ILE A 238 11.45 -5.90 -2.51
N LEU A 239 11.51 -5.97 -1.19
CA LEU A 239 12.37 -5.14 -0.36
C LEU A 239 13.60 -5.91 0.10
N HIS A 240 14.77 -5.36 -0.18
CA HIS A 240 16.05 -5.90 0.26
C HIS A 240 17.09 -4.77 0.28
N ASP A 241 17.81 -4.62 1.39
CA ASP A 241 18.91 -3.64 1.52
C ASP A 241 18.48 -2.21 1.13
N GLY A 242 17.32 -1.77 1.63
CA GLY A 242 16.77 -0.44 1.33
C GLY A 242 16.29 -0.24 -0.11
N LYS A 243 16.32 -1.27 -0.96
CA LYS A 243 15.88 -1.22 -2.35
C LYS A 243 14.53 -1.89 -2.51
N VAL A 244 13.72 -1.34 -3.41
CA VAL A 244 12.42 -1.84 -3.83
C VAL A 244 12.53 -2.26 -5.29
N GLU A 245 12.12 -3.48 -5.62
CA GLU A 245 11.86 -3.94 -6.99
C GLU A 245 10.37 -4.23 -7.15
N VAL A 246 9.75 -3.69 -8.20
CA VAL A 246 8.32 -3.84 -8.47
C VAL A 246 8.09 -4.95 -9.49
N VAL A 247 7.27 -5.94 -9.15
CA VAL A 247 6.97 -7.08 -10.03
C VAL A 247 5.47 -7.35 -10.04
N GLY A 248 4.88 -7.57 -11.21
CA GLY A 248 3.49 -8.02 -11.33
C GLY A 248 2.67 -7.18 -12.29
N GLY A 249 1.40 -6.97 -11.93
CA GLY A 249 0.38 -6.48 -12.84
C GLY A 249 0.19 -4.96 -12.88
N LYS A 250 0.59 -4.23 -11.85
CA LYS A 250 0.54 -2.77 -11.78
C LYS A 250 1.79 -2.27 -11.03
N GLY A 251 1.62 -1.44 -10.01
CA GLY A 251 2.72 -0.74 -9.37
C GLY A 251 2.58 -0.54 -7.87
N VAL A 252 3.44 0.31 -7.37
CA VAL A 252 3.47 0.79 -5.98
C VAL A 252 3.50 2.31 -5.97
N LEU A 253 2.87 2.91 -4.95
CA LEU A 253 2.99 4.33 -4.67
C LEU A 253 3.84 4.53 -3.41
N LEU A 254 5.00 5.15 -3.59
CA LEU A 254 5.86 5.61 -2.51
C LEU A 254 5.45 7.02 -2.10
N VAL A 255 5.25 7.21 -0.81
CA VAL A 255 4.97 8.48 -0.14
C VAL A 255 6.15 8.84 0.75
N ASP A 256 6.70 10.04 0.59
CA ASP A 256 7.76 10.61 1.44
C ASP A 256 7.25 11.91 2.09
N LEU A 257 7.18 11.90 3.42
CA LEU A 257 6.75 13.03 4.25
C LEU A 257 7.92 13.88 4.77
N GLY A 258 9.15 13.65 4.31
CA GLY A 258 10.34 14.34 4.83
C GLY A 258 10.31 15.87 4.74
N ALA A 259 9.57 16.43 3.79
CA ALA A 259 9.33 17.87 3.65
C ALA A 259 7.86 18.27 3.84
N ALA A 260 7.04 17.35 4.36
CA ALA A 260 5.62 17.59 4.56
C ALA A 260 5.37 18.34 5.87
N SER A 261 4.25 19.06 5.94
CA SER A 261 3.83 19.79 7.14
C SER A 261 2.33 19.75 7.35
N GLN A 262 1.90 19.96 8.59
CA GLN A 262 0.50 20.13 8.95
C GLN A 262 0.27 21.50 9.59
N ASP A 263 -0.91 22.04 9.35
CA ASP A 263 -1.44 23.20 10.06
C ASP A 263 -2.18 22.73 11.31
N GLY A 264 -1.52 22.84 12.47
CA GLY A 264 -2.06 22.41 13.76
C GLY A 264 -3.26 23.23 14.28
N ARG A 265 -3.73 24.23 13.51
CA ARG A 265 -4.93 25.02 13.84
C ARG A 265 -6.21 24.41 13.28
N LEU A 266 -6.13 23.38 12.43
CA LEU A 266 -7.27 22.72 11.82
C LEU A 266 -7.57 21.40 12.55
N ASP A 267 -8.83 21.16 12.89
CA ASP A 267 -9.27 19.92 13.54
C ASP A 267 -9.29 18.72 12.59
N ALA A 268 -9.59 18.97 11.31
CA ALA A 268 -9.60 17.95 10.27
C ALA A 268 -8.18 17.67 9.75
N PHE A 269 -7.97 16.46 9.22
CA PHE A 269 -6.69 16.12 8.60
C PHE A 269 -6.31 17.12 7.53
N ASN A 270 -5.07 17.56 7.55
CA ASN A 270 -4.50 18.36 6.49
C ASN A 270 -3.03 17.99 6.34
N LEU A 271 -2.51 18.15 5.14
CA LEU A 271 -1.13 17.85 4.83
C LEU A 271 -0.69 18.73 3.66
N ARG A 272 0.49 19.29 3.76
CA ARG A 272 1.11 20.02 2.65
C ARG A 272 2.41 19.34 2.27
N ASN A 273 2.68 19.32 0.97
CA ASN A 273 3.98 18.97 0.41
C ASN A 273 4.44 17.53 0.70
N ALA A 274 3.50 16.56 0.66
CA ALA A 274 3.87 15.14 0.60
C ALA A 274 4.44 14.83 -0.79
N LYS A 275 5.60 14.17 -0.87
CA LYS A 275 6.22 13.79 -2.15
C LYS A 275 5.76 12.39 -2.53
N LEU A 276 5.31 12.23 -3.77
CA LEU A 276 4.76 11.01 -4.34
C LEU A 276 5.62 10.52 -5.49
N THR A 277 5.92 9.23 -5.47
CA THR A 277 6.63 8.51 -6.54
C THR A 277 5.85 7.25 -6.87
N TYR A 278 5.43 7.10 -8.12
CA TYR A 278 4.78 5.89 -8.64
C TYR A 278 5.80 5.07 -9.44
N LEU A 279 5.92 3.80 -9.07
CA LEU A 279 6.79 2.82 -9.71
C LEU A 279 5.92 1.68 -10.23
N ASP A 280 6.01 1.37 -11.52
CA ASP A 280 5.24 0.29 -12.14
C ASP A 280 6.15 -0.94 -12.37
N ARG A 281 5.59 -2.03 -12.86
CA ARG A 281 6.27 -3.30 -13.09
C ARG A 281 7.64 -3.13 -13.77
N GLY A 282 8.63 -3.79 -13.19
CA GLY A 282 10.02 -3.79 -13.63
C GLY A 282 10.86 -2.61 -13.11
N ASP A 283 10.26 -1.61 -12.46
CA ASP A 283 11.01 -0.50 -11.89
C ASP A 283 11.71 -0.90 -10.59
N ARG A 284 12.83 -0.24 -10.32
CA ARG A 284 13.60 -0.38 -9.07
C ARG A 284 13.84 0.98 -8.46
N HIS A 285 13.82 1.06 -7.14
CA HIS A 285 14.07 2.29 -6.41
C HIS A 285 14.88 2.04 -5.15
N ASP A 286 15.88 2.86 -4.90
CA ASP A 286 16.67 2.83 -3.67
C ASP A 286 16.13 3.89 -2.70
N LEU A 287 15.57 3.45 -1.57
CA LEU A 287 14.87 4.32 -0.61
C LEU A 287 15.82 5.29 0.11
N HIS A 288 17.12 5.01 0.12
CA HIS A 288 18.10 5.86 0.78
C HIS A 288 18.61 6.96 -0.15
N SER A 289 19.05 6.58 -1.34
CA SER A 289 19.58 7.52 -2.34
C SER A 289 18.49 8.25 -3.13
N GLY A 290 17.27 7.71 -3.17
CA GLY A 290 16.16 8.19 -3.98
C GLY A 290 16.31 7.89 -5.48
N ILE A 291 17.32 7.10 -5.87
CA ILE A 291 17.59 6.79 -7.28
C ILE A 291 16.61 5.72 -7.76
N THR A 292 15.93 6.01 -8.88
CA THR A 292 15.06 5.06 -9.58
C THR A 292 15.75 4.55 -10.84
N THR A 293 15.65 3.24 -11.08
CA THR A 293 15.97 2.60 -12.36
C THR A 293 14.67 2.06 -12.97
N PRO A 294 14.11 2.72 -14.00
CA PRO A 294 12.94 2.23 -14.70
C PRO A 294 13.19 0.90 -15.41
N SER A 295 12.12 0.18 -15.72
CA SER A 295 12.23 -1.02 -16.55
C SER A 295 12.83 -0.73 -17.94
N LEU A 296 13.42 -1.74 -18.57
CA LEU A 296 14.01 -1.58 -19.91
C LEU A 296 13.01 -1.05 -20.94
N GLN A 297 11.75 -1.50 -20.87
CA GLN A 297 10.67 -1.06 -21.76
C GLN A 297 10.33 0.42 -21.58
N LYS A 298 10.45 0.93 -20.34
CA LYS A 298 10.25 2.36 -20.04
C LYS A 298 11.44 3.20 -20.48
N LEU A 299 12.66 2.70 -20.32
CA LEU A 299 13.87 3.34 -20.85
C LEU A 299 13.89 3.42 -22.38
N GLN A 300 13.29 2.43 -23.06
CA GLN A 300 13.09 2.43 -24.52
C GLN A 300 11.87 3.24 -24.97
N GLY A 301 11.01 3.63 -24.02
CA GLY A 301 9.84 4.45 -24.25
C GLY A 301 10.18 5.93 -24.25
N GLN A 302 9.22 6.74 -23.81
CA GLN A 302 9.36 8.19 -23.76
C GLN A 302 9.83 8.62 -22.37
N LEU A 303 10.94 9.35 -22.31
CA LEU A 303 11.28 10.17 -21.15
C LEU A 303 10.37 11.39 -21.14
N ILE A 304 9.69 11.63 -20.03
CA ILE A 304 8.86 12.80 -19.79
C ILE A 304 9.59 13.67 -18.76
N ASP A 305 10.21 14.75 -19.23
CA ASP A 305 10.95 15.70 -18.41
C ASP A 305 10.37 17.11 -18.61
N PRO A 306 9.42 17.54 -17.76
CA PRO A 306 8.86 18.89 -17.78
C PRO A 306 9.88 20.02 -17.62
N GLY A 307 11.08 19.74 -17.10
CA GLY A 307 12.16 20.71 -16.98
C GLY A 307 12.98 20.89 -18.26
N SER A 308 12.81 20.01 -19.25
CA SER A 308 13.53 20.07 -20.52
C SER A 308 13.02 21.21 -21.42
N PRO A 309 13.91 21.94 -22.13
CA PRO A 309 13.49 22.93 -23.13
C PRO A 309 12.69 22.32 -24.29
N ASP A 310 12.83 21.01 -24.51
CA ASP A 310 12.16 20.26 -25.57
C ASP A 310 10.86 19.58 -25.07
N PHE A 311 10.40 19.92 -23.86
CA PHE A 311 9.18 19.34 -23.30
C PHE A 311 7.94 19.71 -24.14
N ALA A 312 7.33 18.70 -24.75
CA ALA A 312 6.14 18.82 -25.59
C ALA A 312 5.04 17.88 -25.06
N PRO A 313 4.21 18.33 -24.10
CA PRO A 313 3.22 17.47 -23.45
C PRO A 313 2.10 17.03 -24.39
N SER A 314 1.57 15.83 -24.17
CA SER A 314 0.41 15.31 -24.92
C SER A 314 -0.92 15.89 -24.42
N PHE A 315 -0.98 16.36 -23.17
CA PHE A 315 -2.20 16.88 -22.56
C PHE A 315 -2.20 18.40 -22.44
N GLU A 316 -3.33 19.02 -22.82
CA GLU A 316 -3.52 20.48 -22.84
C GLU A 316 -4.10 21.03 -21.54
N SER A 317 -4.82 20.21 -20.77
CA SER A 317 -5.45 20.61 -19.51
C SER A 317 -5.40 19.49 -18.48
N ALA A 318 -5.10 19.80 -17.23
CA ALA A 318 -5.11 18.83 -16.14
C ALA A 318 -6.55 18.38 -15.80
N PRO A 319 -6.78 17.07 -15.61
CA PRO A 319 -8.11 16.58 -15.27
C PRO A 319 -8.49 16.99 -13.85
N PHE A 320 -9.75 17.37 -13.67
CA PHE A 320 -10.35 17.49 -12.35
C PHE A 320 -10.98 16.16 -11.94
N GLN A 321 -10.58 15.61 -10.80
CA GLN A 321 -11.07 14.33 -10.31
C GLN A 321 -12.22 14.54 -9.31
N ASN A 322 -13.40 13.98 -9.61
CA ASN A 322 -14.55 14.06 -8.71
C ASN A 322 -14.46 13.09 -7.52
N ASP A 323 -13.64 12.04 -7.62
CA ASP A 323 -13.31 11.11 -6.53
C ASP A 323 -11.82 10.70 -6.59
N MET A 324 -10.97 11.46 -5.90
CA MET A 324 -9.53 11.19 -5.81
C MET A 324 -9.20 9.89 -5.06
N LEU A 325 -10.12 9.39 -4.22
CA LEU A 325 -9.96 8.10 -3.52
C LEU A 325 -10.56 6.94 -4.34
N GLY A 326 -10.99 7.20 -5.57
CA GLY A 326 -11.45 6.19 -6.50
C GLY A 326 -10.33 5.23 -6.95
N PRO A 327 -10.69 4.09 -7.56
CA PRO A 327 -9.73 3.11 -8.03
C PRO A 327 -8.73 3.71 -9.01
N SER A 328 -7.43 3.68 -8.65
CA SER A 328 -6.33 4.20 -9.49
C SER A 328 -6.33 5.70 -9.79
N THR A 329 -7.36 6.45 -9.39
CA THR A 329 -7.53 7.86 -9.75
C THR A 329 -6.30 8.70 -9.49
N ILE A 330 -5.63 8.51 -8.34
CA ILE A 330 -4.45 9.31 -7.99
C ILE A 330 -3.26 9.05 -8.92
N VAL A 331 -2.98 7.80 -9.29
CA VAL A 331 -1.84 7.51 -10.18
C VAL A 331 -2.15 7.88 -11.63
N ASP A 332 -3.41 7.77 -12.04
CA ASP A 332 -3.86 8.20 -13.37
C ASP A 332 -3.76 9.74 -13.48
N ALA A 333 -4.15 10.46 -12.42
CA ALA A 333 -3.94 11.91 -12.32
C ALA A 333 -2.46 12.29 -12.28
N MET A 334 -1.61 11.52 -11.59
CA MET A 334 -0.16 11.72 -11.57
C MET A 334 0.46 11.55 -12.97
N GLY A 335 0.13 10.47 -13.69
CA GLY A 335 0.62 10.23 -15.05
C GLY A 335 0.16 11.31 -16.03
N SER A 336 -1.13 11.67 -15.98
CA SER A 336 -1.69 12.74 -16.80
C SER A 336 -1.07 14.10 -16.50
N LEU A 337 -0.82 14.44 -15.23
CA LEU A 337 -0.21 15.69 -14.82
C LEU A 337 1.26 15.78 -15.24
N LEU A 338 2.00 14.67 -15.18
CA LEU A 338 3.41 14.62 -15.59
C LEU A 338 3.58 15.10 -17.04
N ASP A 339 2.74 14.58 -17.95
CA ASP A 339 2.75 14.90 -19.39
C ASP A 339 1.75 16.00 -19.79
N ASN A 340 1.54 17.00 -18.92
CA ASN A 340 0.57 18.08 -19.14
C ASN A 340 1.21 19.44 -19.39
N ARG A 341 0.46 20.38 -19.97
CA ARG A 341 0.78 21.82 -19.93
C ARG A 341 0.53 22.42 -18.57
N ASP A 342 -0.58 22.07 -17.92
CA ASP A 342 -0.88 22.52 -16.57
C ASP A 342 0.10 21.95 -15.56
N THR A 343 0.43 22.71 -14.51
CA THR A 343 1.39 22.29 -13.48
C THR A 343 0.72 21.75 -12.23
N GLU A 344 -0.60 21.83 -12.14
CA GLU A 344 -1.38 21.37 -11.00
C GLU A 344 -2.61 20.60 -11.49
N ALA A 345 -3.00 19.56 -10.75
CA ALA A 345 -4.25 18.83 -10.92
C ALA A 345 -4.98 18.75 -9.59
N THR A 346 -6.30 18.87 -9.63
CA THR A 346 -7.13 18.88 -8.42
C THR A 346 -8.09 17.72 -8.44
N GLY A 347 -8.26 17.07 -7.29
CA GLY A 347 -9.32 16.12 -7.06
C GLY A 347 -10.03 16.34 -5.73
N LEU A 348 -11.26 15.86 -5.62
CA LEU A 348 -12.03 15.91 -4.38
C LEU A 348 -12.20 14.53 -3.78
N ALA A 349 -12.37 14.47 -2.46
CA ALA A 349 -12.81 13.30 -1.73
C ALA A 349 -13.88 13.72 -0.72
N PHE A 350 -15.12 13.29 -0.92
CA PHE A 350 -16.24 13.62 -0.05
C PHE A 350 -17.35 12.58 -0.14
N SER A 351 -18.25 12.60 0.84
CA SER A 351 -19.44 11.74 0.81
C SER A 351 -20.57 12.46 0.08
N GLY A 352 -20.91 12.00 -1.13
CA GLY A 352 -22.03 12.54 -1.90
C GLY A 352 -23.36 12.44 -1.14
N THR A 353 -23.61 11.27 -0.53
CA THR A 353 -24.78 10.98 0.31
C THR A 353 -24.34 10.60 1.72
N PRO A 354 -23.98 11.56 2.59
CA PRO A 354 -23.52 11.27 3.94
C PRO A 354 -24.61 10.54 4.72
N ARG A 355 -24.18 9.60 5.58
CA ARG A 355 -25.10 8.93 6.50
C ARG A 355 -25.63 9.94 7.51
N ALA A 356 -26.85 9.74 7.99
CA ALA A 356 -27.42 10.58 9.04
C ALA A 356 -26.59 10.61 10.33
N SER A 357 -25.77 9.57 10.56
CA SER A 357 -24.85 9.46 11.69
C SER A 357 -23.45 10.06 11.44
N ASP A 358 -23.17 10.60 10.26
CA ASP A 358 -21.89 11.25 9.97
C ASP A 358 -21.80 12.56 10.76
N PRO A 359 -20.84 12.72 11.70
CA PRO A 359 -20.73 13.92 12.52
C PRO A 359 -20.26 15.14 11.72
N GLN A 360 -19.72 14.95 10.51
CA GLN A 360 -19.16 16.01 9.68
C GLN A 360 -19.62 15.82 8.22
N PRO A 361 -20.94 15.91 7.94
CA PRO A 361 -21.50 15.56 6.63
C PRO A 361 -20.98 16.46 5.51
N ASP A 362 -20.63 17.71 5.83
CA ASP A 362 -20.18 18.71 4.85
C ASP A 362 -18.65 18.77 4.71
N LEU A 363 -17.91 18.00 5.52
CA LEU A 363 -16.46 17.91 5.37
C LEU A 363 -16.10 17.02 4.18
N GLY A 364 -15.33 17.59 3.26
CA GLY A 364 -14.60 16.89 2.22
C GLY A 364 -13.12 17.28 2.23
N PHE A 365 -12.38 16.79 1.25
CA PHE A 365 -10.97 17.09 1.08
C PHE A 365 -10.67 17.42 -0.37
N GLU A 366 -9.89 18.47 -0.59
CA GLU A 366 -9.21 18.74 -1.85
C GLU A 366 -7.84 18.05 -1.81
N PHE A 367 -7.54 17.30 -2.86
CA PHE A 367 -6.23 16.73 -3.15
C PHE A 367 -5.65 17.49 -4.32
N ARG A 368 -4.62 18.29 -4.07
CA ARG A 368 -3.95 19.06 -5.10
C ARG A 368 -2.58 18.45 -5.39
N LEU A 369 -2.45 17.86 -6.57
CA LEU A 369 -1.20 17.38 -7.12
C LEU A 369 -0.49 18.51 -7.86
N ARG A 370 0.82 18.61 -7.70
CA ARG A 370 1.66 19.64 -8.33
C ARG A 370 2.93 19.02 -8.86
N ARG A 371 3.37 19.48 -10.05
CA ARG A 371 4.73 19.25 -10.51
C ARG A 371 5.70 20.17 -9.78
N GLY A 372 6.82 19.62 -9.36
CA GLY A 372 7.98 20.37 -8.90
C GLY A 372 9.09 20.39 -9.96
N PRO A 373 10.20 21.09 -9.67
CA PRO A 373 11.33 21.20 -10.58
C PRO A 373 12.11 19.90 -10.80
N ASP A 374 11.90 18.90 -9.93
CA ASP A 374 12.51 17.56 -9.97
C ASP A 374 11.52 16.47 -10.43
N SER A 375 10.31 16.87 -10.85
CA SER A 375 9.32 15.95 -11.40
C SER A 375 9.72 15.49 -12.80
N HIS A 376 9.82 14.18 -12.99
CA HIS A 376 10.10 13.57 -14.28
C HIS A 376 9.63 12.11 -14.26
N GLY A 377 9.65 11.44 -15.41
CA GLY A 377 9.22 10.06 -15.47
C GLY A 377 9.37 9.44 -16.84
N TRP A 378 8.81 8.25 -17.01
CA TRP A 378 8.85 7.50 -18.26
C TRP A 378 7.47 6.96 -18.58
N TYR A 379 7.17 6.89 -19.86
CA TYR A 379 5.97 6.28 -20.41
C TYR A 379 6.33 5.18 -21.40
N THR A 380 5.56 4.09 -21.39
CA THR A 380 5.63 3.07 -22.44
C THR A 380 4.27 2.44 -22.68
N GLY A 381 3.97 2.18 -23.96
CA GLY A 381 2.82 1.37 -24.39
C GLY A 381 3.14 -0.12 -24.56
N ALA A 382 4.37 -0.54 -24.28
CA ALA A 382 4.90 -1.84 -24.67
C ALA A 382 4.19 -3.05 -24.03
N PHE A 383 3.45 -2.85 -22.94
CA PHE A 383 2.69 -3.91 -22.27
C PHE A 383 1.21 -3.97 -22.70
N GLY A 384 0.82 -3.20 -23.73
CA GLY A 384 -0.55 -3.19 -24.26
C GLY A 384 -1.50 -2.22 -23.56
N GLY A 385 -0.97 -1.29 -22.77
CA GLY A 385 -1.69 -0.22 -22.08
C GLY A 385 -0.74 0.92 -21.71
N ASP A 386 -1.23 1.90 -20.96
CA ASP A 386 -0.42 3.03 -20.51
C ASP A 386 0.31 2.69 -19.20
N ASP A 387 1.61 2.47 -19.27
CA ASP A 387 2.45 2.19 -18.10
C ASP A 387 3.43 3.34 -17.86
N TYR A 388 3.47 3.82 -16.61
CA TYR A 388 4.26 4.98 -16.22
C TYR A 388 5.23 4.68 -15.09
N THR A 389 6.39 5.32 -15.10
CA THR A 389 7.13 5.67 -13.89
C THR A 389 6.91 7.17 -13.67
N VAL A 390 6.43 7.59 -12.50
CA VAL A 390 6.24 9.02 -12.19
C VAL A 390 7.02 9.35 -10.93
N LEU A 391 8.01 10.24 -11.04
CA LEU A 391 8.88 10.61 -9.93
C LEU A 391 8.54 12.02 -9.44
N ASN A 392 8.52 12.16 -8.11
CA ASN A 392 8.51 13.45 -7.41
C ASN A 392 7.37 14.39 -7.79
N LEU A 393 6.11 13.92 -7.73
CA LEU A 393 4.98 14.84 -7.67
C LEU A 393 4.67 15.22 -6.22
N TYR A 394 4.04 16.37 -6.02
CA TYR A 394 3.77 16.90 -4.68
C TYR A 394 2.28 16.96 -4.42
N LEU A 395 1.85 16.48 -3.26
CA LEU A 395 0.46 16.43 -2.85
C LEU A 395 0.23 17.34 -1.65
N ASP A 396 -0.78 18.19 -1.78
CA ASP A 396 -1.45 18.85 -0.66
C ASP A 396 -2.84 18.21 -0.46
N VAL A 397 -3.21 17.95 0.80
CA VAL A 397 -4.56 17.52 1.21
C VAL A 397 -5.14 18.59 2.11
N THR A 398 -6.17 19.27 1.63
CA THR A 398 -6.79 20.40 2.33
C THR A 398 -8.23 20.07 2.69
N PRO A 399 -8.67 20.19 3.95
CA PRO A 399 -10.07 20.04 4.31
C PRO A 399 -10.90 21.17 3.68
N ILE A 400 -12.04 20.83 3.10
CA ILE A 400 -12.95 21.76 2.42
C ILE A 400 -14.39 21.55 2.90
N THR A 401 -15.22 22.58 2.75
CA THR A 401 -16.67 22.49 3.00
C THR A 401 -17.40 22.26 1.69
N ILE A 402 -18.14 21.14 1.61
CA ILE A 402 -18.96 20.77 0.46
C ILE A 402 -20.32 21.46 0.57
N ALA A 403 -20.71 22.17 -0.49
CA ALA A 403 -22.03 22.79 -0.57
C ALA A 403 -23.15 21.72 -0.64
N ARG A 404 -24.28 22.00 0.01
CA ARG A 404 -25.48 21.14 -0.04
C ARG A 404 -26.73 21.96 -0.41
N PRO A 405 -27.48 21.60 -1.47
CA PRO A 405 -27.22 20.47 -2.38
C PRO A 405 -25.96 20.70 -3.23
N LEU A 406 -25.28 19.61 -3.61
CA LEU A 406 -24.04 19.69 -4.40
C LEU A 406 -24.28 20.34 -5.77
N TYR A 407 -25.46 20.14 -6.33
CA TYR A 407 -25.89 20.70 -7.60
C TYR A 407 -27.39 21.03 -7.53
N SER A 408 -27.83 21.96 -8.37
CA SER A 408 -29.24 22.20 -8.62
C SER A 408 -29.64 21.56 -9.96
N PRO A 409 -30.79 20.88 -10.06
CA PRO A 409 -31.31 20.42 -11.34
C PRO A 409 -31.48 21.60 -12.30
N ALA A 410 -31.17 21.40 -13.58
CA ALA A 410 -31.46 22.39 -14.60
C ALA A 410 -32.97 22.66 -14.66
N THR A 411 -33.35 23.94 -14.68
CA THR A 411 -34.72 24.34 -14.96
C THR A 411 -34.92 24.47 -16.47
N ALA A 412 -36.04 23.97 -16.98
CA ALA A 412 -36.38 24.18 -18.39
C ALA A 412 -36.53 25.69 -18.64
N SER A 413 -35.87 26.20 -19.68
CA SER A 413 -36.25 27.50 -20.23
C SER A 413 -37.69 27.39 -20.73
N ALA A 414 -38.52 28.40 -20.47
CA ALA A 414 -39.94 28.41 -20.85
C ALA A 414 -40.18 28.37 -22.39
N THR A 415 -39.12 28.26 -23.17
CA THR A 415 -39.13 28.11 -24.62
C THR A 415 -38.26 26.91 -24.98
N ASP A 416 -38.84 25.70 -24.97
CA ASP A 416 -38.61 24.75 -26.07
C ASP A 416 -39.65 23.64 -26.06
N ALA A 417 -40.13 23.38 -27.28
CA ALA A 417 -41.22 22.47 -27.59
C ALA A 417 -40.95 21.06 -27.07
N VAL A 418 -42.03 20.38 -26.69
CA VAL A 418 -42.07 18.94 -26.42
C VAL A 418 -41.37 18.22 -27.58
N VAL A 419 -40.17 17.66 -27.33
CA VAL A 419 -39.52 16.76 -28.28
C VAL A 419 -40.41 15.52 -28.38
N PRO A 420 -40.96 15.17 -29.55
CA PRO A 420 -41.79 13.99 -29.67
C PRO A 420 -40.97 12.75 -29.29
N ARG A 421 -41.53 11.92 -28.41
CA ARG A 421 -40.96 10.61 -28.10
C ARG A 421 -40.88 9.81 -29.39
N TYR A 422 -39.75 9.18 -29.62
CA TYR A 422 -39.54 8.25 -30.72
C TYR A 422 -40.65 7.18 -30.69
N GLU A 423 -41.59 7.24 -31.64
CA GLU A 423 -42.53 6.12 -31.85
C GLU A 423 -41.74 4.96 -32.45
N PRO A 424 -41.74 3.76 -31.83
CA PRO A 424 -41.09 2.61 -32.43
C PRO A 424 -41.82 2.27 -33.74
N LEU A 425 -41.06 2.21 -34.84
CA LEU A 425 -41.54 1.71 -36.12
C LEU A 425 -42.20 0.35 -35.91
N ALA A 426 -43.49 0.24 -36.24
CA ALA A 426 -44.20 -1.02 -36.22
C ALA A 426 -43.45 -2.03 -37.11
N PRO A 427 -43.26 -3.28 -36.66
CA PRO A 427 -42.56 -4.28 -37.45
C PRO A 427 -43.36 -4.57 -38.72
N THR A 428 -42.80 -4.24 -39.88
CA THR A 428 -43.27 -4.76 -41.16
C THR A 428 -42.88 -6.24 -41.22
N LEU A 429 -43.86 -7.12 -41.00
CA LEU A 429 -43.77 -8.55 -41.34
C LEU A 429 -44.18 -8.75 -42.82
N PRO A 430 -43.71 -9.84 -43.46
CA PRO A 430 -43.05 -9.85 -44.76
C PRO A 430 -43.93 -9.63 -45.99
#